data_AF-M5SH32-F1
#
_entry.id   AF-M5SH32-F1
#
_cell.length_a   1.000
_cell.length_b   1.000
_cell.length_c   1.000
_cell.angle_alpha   90.00
_cell.angle_beta   90.00
_cell.angle_gamma   90.00
#
_symmetry.space_group_name_H-M   'P 1'
#
loop_
_entity.id
_entity.type
_entity.pdbx_description
1 polymer ?
#
loop_
_entity_poly.entity_id
_entity_poly.type
_entity_poly.pdbx_seq_one_letter_code
_entity_poly.pdbx_strand_id
1 'polypeptide(L)'
;MLDHGHKTDLLISDGPNFHRIQIKSFESKREERIVTNCWSPCLIDCVVFMARDANWGVITPAFSQRQRPIKHKDHRKFDKNRREFLRAFHLV
;
A
#
# COMPACT_ATOMS: atom_id res chain seq x y z
N MET A 1 4.86 20.28 12.03
CA MET A 1 4.24 18.96 11.87
C MET A 1 5.28 17.94 12.29
N LEU A 2 5.14 17.37 13.50
CA LEU A 2 6.06 16.39 14.04
C LEU A 2 5.64 15.01 13.53
N ASP A 3 6.47 14.36 12.72
CA ASP A 3 6.35 12.94 12.45
C ASP A 3 6.96 12.18 13.64
N HIS A 4 6.12 11.66 14.53
CA HIS A 4 6.52 10.83 15.67
C HIS A 4 6.86 9.40 15.25
N GLY A 5 7.74 9.23 14.25
CA GLY A 5 8.10 7.90 13.76
C GLY A 5 6.88 7.09 13.33
N HIS A 6 5.86 7.77 12.79
CA HIS A 6 4.67 7.10 12.32
C HIS A 6 5.06 6.26 11.11
N LYS A 7 4.64 5.01 11.10
CA LYS A 7 4.81 4.13 9.95
C LYS A 7 3.76 4.45 8.88
N THR A 8 3.62 5.73 8.59
CA THR A 8 2.62 6.33 7.71
C THR A 8 3.36 7.35 6.86
N ASP A 9 3.41 7.14 5.55
CA ASP A 9 4.12 8.03 4.65
C ASP A 9 3.23 9.19 4.19
N LEU A 10 1.90 8.98 4.16
CA LEU A 10 0.92 9.98 3.77
C LEU A 10 -0.29 9.96 4.70
N LEU A 11 -0.73 11.14 5.13
CA LEU A 11 -2.02 11.36 5.75
C LEU A 11 -2.83 12.26 4.83
N ILE A 12 -3.92 11.72 4.27
CA ILE A 12 -4.80 12.46 3.36
C ILE A 12 -6.13 12.71 4.07
N SER A 13 -6.68 13.91 3.99
CA SER A 13 -8.05 14.16 4.41
C SER A 13 -8.94 14.40 3.19
N ASP A 14 -10.11 13.79 3.18
CA ASP A 14 -11.17 14.08 2.19
C ASP A 14 -12.22 15.07 2.74
N GLY A 15 -11.94 15.68 3.90
CA GLY A 15 -12.87 16.49 4.69
C GLY A 15 -13.29 15.76 5.95
N PRO A 16 -14.30 14.86 5.90
CA PRO A 16 -14.79 14.14 7.06
C PRO A 16 -13.85 13.02 7.55
N ASN A 17 -13.01 12.45 6.68
CA ASN A 17 -12.14 11.33 7.02
C ASN A 17 -10.66 11.70 6.91
N PHE A 18 -9.83 10.93 7.62
CA PHE A 18 -8.38 10.92 7.47
C PHE A 18 -7.96 9.52 7.04
N HIS A 19 -7.16 9.44 5.99
CA HIS A 19 -6.61 8.22 5.40
C HIS A 19 -5.11 8.17 5.65
N ARG A 20 -4.67 7.25 6.49
CA ARG A 20 -3.27 6.94 6.81
C ARG A 20 -2.77 5.88 5.84
N ILE A 21 -1.86 6.28 4.97
CA ILE A 21 -1.34 5.44 3.89
C ILE A 21 0.14 5.16 4.15
N GLN A 22 0.53 3.89 4.03
CA GLN A 22 1.94 3.50 3.94
C GLN A 22 2.27 3.12 2.49
N ILE A 23 3.39 3.61 1.99
CA ILE A 23 3.97 3.28 0.69
C ILE A 23 5.20 2.41 0.91
N LYS A 24 5.27 1.27 0.24
CA LYS A 24 6.44 0.38 0.22
C LYS A 24 6.86 0.11 -1.21
N SER A 25 8.15 -0.06 -1.43
CA SER A 25 8.68 -0.47 -2.73
C SER A 25 9.22 -1.90 -2.69
N PHE A 26 9.19 -2.60 -3.82
CA PHE A 26 9.70 -3.97 -3.94
C PHE A 26 10.25 -4.24 -5.35
N GLU A 27 11.02 -5.30 -5.54
CA GLU A 27 11.44 -5.78 -6.87
C GLU A 27 10.52 -6.89 -7.38
N SER A 28 10.00 -6.73 -8.58
CA SER A 28 9.01 -7.58 -9.25
C SER A 28 9.58 -8.88 -9.84
N LYS A 29 10.90 -8.97 -10.06
CA LYS A 29 11.54 -10.12 -10.72
C LYS A 29 11.45 -11.47 -9.99
N ARG A 30 10.76 -11.58 -8.85
CA ARG A 30 10.53 -12.85 -8.14
C ARG A 30 9.03 -13.16 -8.13
N GLU A 31 8.65 -14.30 -8.72
CA GLU A 31 7.25 -14.68 -8.95
C GLU A 31 6.42 -14.87 -7.67
N GLU A 32 7.08 -15.29 -6.58
CA GLU A 32 6.46 -15.58 -5.28
C GLU A 32 6.94 -14.61 -4.20
N ARG A 33 6.74 -13.31 -4.43
CA ARG A 33 7.18 -12.31 -3.46
C ARG A 33 6.22 -12.21 -2.29
N ILE A 34 6.78 -12.34 -1.09
CA ILE A 34 6.10 -12.09 0.17
C ILE A 34 6.36 -10.62 0.58
N VAL A 35 5.30 -9.91 0.94
CA VAL A 35 5.39 -8.59 1.58
C VAL A 35 5.29 -8.76 3.09
N THR A 36 6.10 -7.99 3.83
CA THR A 36 6.09 -7.99 5.29
C THR A 36 5.29 -6.80 5.79
N ASN A 37 4.43 -7.03 6.78
CA ASN A 37 3.79 -5.97 7.52
C ASN A 37 4.85 -5.24 8.35
N CYS A 38 5.19 -4.05 7.90
CA CYS A 38 6.12 -3.18 8.61
C CYS A 38 5.40 -2.08 9.40
N TRP A 39 4.09 -1.87 9.21
CA TRP A 39 3.32 -0.79 9.86
C TRP A 39 2.83 -1.14 11.25
N SER A 40 2.66 -2.43 11.59
CA SER A 40 2.27 -2.84 12.94
C SER A 40 3.21 -2.26 14.02
N PRO A 41 2.69 -1.76 15.16
CA PRO A 41 1.29 -1.74 15.58
C PRO A 41 0.51 -0.49 15.16
N CYS A 42 1.04 0.35 14.26
CA CYS A 42 0.37 1.57 13.84
C CYS A 42 -0.92 1.28 13.08
N LEU A 43 -1.97 2.03 13.42
CA LEU A 43 -3.21 2.06 12.67
C LEU A 43 -2.99 2.84 11.38
N ILE A 44 -3.07 2.13 10.26
CA ILE A 44 -3.10 2.69 8.90
C ILE A 44 -4.30 2.10 8.17
N ASP A 45 -4.81 2.80 7.18
CA ASP A 45 -6.01 2.40 6.45
C ASP A 45 -5.64 1.53 5.23
N CYS A 46 -4.61 1.93 4.49
CA CYS A 46 -4.16 1.17 3.33
C CYS A 46 -2.65 1.20 3.10
N VAL A 47 -2.19 0.24 2.30
CA VAL A 47 -0.79 0.10 1.89
C VAL A 47 -0.69 0.09 0.38
N VAL A 48 0.23 0.89 -0.15
CA VAL A 48 0.58 0.94 -1.57
C VAL A 48 1.95 0.30 -1.77
N PHE A 49 2.00 -0.82 -2.48
CA PHE A 49 3.24 -1.47 -2.91
C PHE A 49 3.58 -1.07 -4.34
N MET A 50 4.76 -0.47 -4.56
CA MET A 50 5.24 -0.10 -5.90
C MET A 50 6.40 -1.00 -6.34
N ALA A 51 6.28 -1.66 -7.48
CA ALA A 51 7.40 -2.38 -8.08
C ALA A 51 8.49 -1.39 -8.52
N ARG A 52 9.76 -1.60 -8.24
CA ARG A 52 10.85 -0.67 -8.63
C ARG A 52 11.30 -0.86 -10.07
N ASP A 53 11.19 -2.08 -10.56
CA ASP A 53 11.69 -2.60 -11.84
C ASP A 53 10.56 -2.89 -12.83
N ALA A 54 9.32 -2.46 -12.53
CA ALA A 54 8.16 -2.64 -13.40
C ALA A 54 7.19 -1.46 -13.31
N ASN A 55 6.29 -1.35 -14.28
CA ASN A 55 5.33 -0.25 -14.38
C ASN A 55 3.99 -0.52 -13.66
N TRP A 56 4.01 -1.29 -12.58
CA TRP A 56 2.80 -1.64 -11.83
C TRP A 56 3.01 -1.54 -10.31
N GLY A 57 1.89 -1.52 -9.59
CA GLY A 57 1.84 -1.59 -8.14
C GLY A 57 0.58 -2.31 -7.66
N VAL A 58 0.43 -2.37 -6.35
CA VAL A 58 -0.70 -2.98 -5.65
C VAL A 58 -1.16 -2.07 -4.53
N ILE A 59 -2.47 -1.90 -4.37
CA ILE A 59 -3.10 -1.23 -3.24
C ILE A 59 -3.87 -2.29 -2.45
N THR A 60 -3.80 -2.25 -1.13
CA THR A 60 -4.52 -3.19 -0.26
C THR A 60 -4.96 -2.50 1.02
N PRO A 61 -6.09 -2.93 1.62
CA PRO A 61 -6.36 -2.59 3.01
C PRO A 61 -5.19 -2.99 3.90
N ALA A 62 -4.97 -2.25 4.98
CA ALA A 62 -4.04 -2.66 6.01
C ALA A 62 -4.42 -4.05 6.54
N PHE A 63 -3.42 -4.88 6.79
CA PHE A 63 -3.63 -6.26 7.25
C PHE A 63 -2.80 -6.56 8.49
N SER A 64 -3.25 -7.51 9.30
CA SER A 64 -2.62 -7.87 10.59
C SER A 64 -1.60 -8.99 10.49
N GLN A 65 -1.63 -9.80 9.42
CA GLN A 65 -0.66 -10.86 9.22
C GLN A 65 0.75 -10.29 9.11
N ARG A 66 1.74 -10.98 9.70
CA ARG A 66 3.16 -10.60 9.60
C ARG A 66 3.63 -10.51 8.15
N GLN A 67 3.12 -11.40 7.30
CA GLN A 67 3.52 -11.56 5.92
C GLN A 67 2.34 -12.01 5.05
N ARG A 68 2.37 -11.66 3.76
CA ARG A 68 1.36 -12.06 2.77
C ARG A 68 1.98 -12.05 1.36
N PRO A 69 1.54 -12.90 0.41
CA PRO A 69 1.97 -12.80 -0.98
C PRO A 69 1.62 -11.44 -1.61
N ILE A 70 2.48 -10.89 -2.48
CA ILE A 70 2.18 -9.67 -3.24
C ILE A 70 0.97 -9.87 -4.16
N LYS A 71 0.80 -11.10 -4.67
CA LYS A 71 -0.40 -11.55 -5.39
C LYS A 71 -1.37 -12.14 -4.38
N HIS A 72 -2.19 -11.29 -3.75
CA HIS A 72 -3.24 -11.73 -2.85
C HIS A 72 -4.61 -11.32 -3.40
N LYS A 73 -5.67 -12.07 -3.08
CA LYS A 73 -7.03 -11.79 -3.58
C LYS A 73 -7.58 -10.42 -3.16
N ASP A 74 -7.17 -9.93 -2.00
CA ASP A 74 -7.59 -8.61 -1.47
C ASP A 74 -6.76 -7.45 -2.06
N HIS A 75 -5.71 -7.75 -2.83
CA HIS A 75 -4.83 -6.75 -3.41
C HIS A 75 -5.38 -6.26 -4.75
N ARG A 76 -5.42 -4.94 -4.94
CA ARG A 76 -5.82 -4.29 -6.18
C ARG A 76 -4.57 -3.88 -6.97
N LYS A 77 -4.26 -4.64 -8.01
CA LYS A 77 -3.15 -4.31 -8.93
C LYS A 77 -3.53 -3.12 -9.80
N PHE A 78 -2.57 -2.23 -10.07
CA PHE A 78 -2.71 -1.10 -10.98
C PHE A 78 -1.44 -0.89 -11.80
N ASP A 79 -1.57 -0.34 -13.00
CA ASP A 79 -0.44 0.24 -13.74
C ASP A 79 -0.13 1.63 -13.18
N LYS A 80 1.15 2.03 -13.14
CA LYS A 80 1.59 3.31 -12.52
C LYS A 80 1.23 4.55 -13.35
N ASN A 81 -0.05 4.75 -13.58
CA ASN A 81 -0.63 5.96 -14.11
C ASN A 81 -1.77 6.42 -13.19
N ARG A 82 -2.10 7.71 -13.26
CA ARG A 82 -3.09 8.33 -12.38
C ARG A 82 -4.45 7.64 -12.43
N ARG A 83 -4.92 7.27 -13.63
CA ARG A 83 -6.27 6.71 -13.84
C ARG A 83 -6.40 5.34 -13.17
N GLU A 84 -5.46 4.44 -13.43
CA GLU A 84 -5.50 3.09 -12.87
C GLU A 84 -5.21 3.09 -11.37
N PHE A 85 -4.32 3.96 -10.89
CA PHE A 85 -4.10 4.15 -9.45
C PHE A 85 -5.39 4.56 -8.75
N LEU A 86 -6.07 5.62 -9.22
CA LEU A 86 -7.30 6.11 -8.59
C LEU A 86 -8.42 5.07 -8.65
N ARG A 87 -8.54 4.33 -9.77
CA ARG A 87 -9.50 3.25 -9.90
C ARG A 87 -9.25 2.15 -8.86
N ALA A 88 -8.01 1.72 -8.67
CA ALA A 88 -7.67 0.71 -7.67
C ALA A 88 -7.82 1.24 -6.24
N PHE A 89 -7.49 2.52 -6.00
CA PHE A 89 -7.54 3.15 -4.69
C PHE A 89 -8.97 3.27 -4.17
N HIS A 90 -9.94 3.62 -5.01
CA HIS A 90 -11.36 3.69 -4.61
C HIS A 90 -12.02 2.32 -4.35
N LEU A 91 -11.34 1.21 -4.64
CA LEU A 91 -11.84 -0.16 -4.42
C LEU A 91 -11.27 -0.81 -3.15
N VAL A 92 -10.49 -0.04 -2.39
CA VAL A 92 -9.84 -0.41 -1.13
C VAL A 92 -10.43 0.46 -0.04
#